data_AF-A0A0J1I4J9-F1
#
_entry.id   AF-A0A0J1I4J9-F1
#
_cell.length_a   1.000
_cell.length_b   1.000
_cell.length_c   1.000
_cell.angle_alpha   90.00
_cell.angle_beta   90.00
_cell.angle_gamma   90.00
#
_symmetry.space_group_name_H-M   'P 1'
#
loop_
_entity.id
_entity.type
_entity.pdbx_description
1 polymer ?
#
loop_
_entity_poly.entity_id
_entity_poly.type
_entity_poly.pdbx_seq_one_letter_code
_entity_poly.pdbx_strand_id
1 'polypeptide(L)'
;MFVMTAGIKIDEKIAFYQENDDLSRAYVLDSVGSAAIALASSEALGRMEKDYAEQGLRTSIPLGPGHSYWKRLEDQQVLFQILQPERIGVTLNSSNLMLPKKSVSMVMGVGKELPEHEEGQKHCDFCALRGNCSMSRVVSGYASLT
;
A
#
# COMPACT_ATOMS: atom_id res chain seq x y z
N MET A 1 5.68 8.81 -6.36
CA MET A 1 6.00 7.89 -5.25
C MET A 1 5.30 8.39 -4.01
N PHE A 2 4.81 7.51 -3.14
CA PHE A 2 4.16 7.92 -1.90
C PHE A 2 4.38 6.90 -0.79
N VAL A 3 4.25 7.36 0.46
CA VAL A 3 4.12 6.55 1.67
C VAL A 3 2.88 7.00 2.40
N MET A 4 2.08 6.04 2.88
CA MET A 4 0.89 6.30 3.69
C MET A 4 0.89 5.39 4.91
N THR A 5 0.30 5.86 6.00
CA THR A 5 0.14 5.07 7.22
C THR A 5 -1.21 5.33 7.86
N ALA A 6 -1.80 4.31 8.45
CA ALA A 6 -2.96 4.44 9.33
C ALA A 6 -2.58 4.89 10.75
N GLY A 7 -1.26 5.04 11.02
CA GLY A 7 -0.72 5.56 12.26
C GLY A 7 -0.43 4.50 13.33
N ILE A 8 0.40 4.87 14.30
CA ILE A 8 0.94 3.95 15.31
C ILE A 8 -0.11 3.40 16.28
N LYS A 9 -1.22 4.13 16.47
CA LYS A 9 -2.28 3.77 17.43
C LYS A 9 -2.92 2.42 17.14
N ILE A 10 -2.96 1.99 15.87
CA ILE A 10 -3.49 0.66 15.53
C ILE A 10 -2.57 -0.43 16.07
N ASP A 11 -1.26 -0.29 15.85
CA ASP A 11 -0.25 -1.23 16.33
C ASP A 11 -0.22 -1.28 17.87
N GLU A 12 -0.27 -0.12 18.53
CA GLU A 12 -0.35 -0.04 20.00
C GLU A 12 -1.58 -0.77 20.55
N LYS A 13 -2.74 -0.60 19.91
CA LYS A 13 -3.97 -1.23 20.36
C LYS A 13 -3.99 -2.74 20.09
N ILE A 14 -3.35 -3.20 19.00
CA ILE A 14 -3.13 -4.63 18.74
C ILE A 14 -2.25 -5.22 19.84
N ALA A 15 -1.11 -4.57 20.14
CA ALA A 15 -0.20 -5.02 21.21
C ALA A 15 -0.91 -5.09 22.56
N PHE A 16 -1.70 -4.07 22.91
CA PHE A 16 -2.52 -4.08 24.11
C PHE A 16 -3.44 -5.31 24.20
N TYR A 17 -4.15 -5.67 23.13
CA TYR A 17 -5.01 -6.85 23.14
C TYR A 17 -4.20 -8.15 23.25
N GLN A 18 -3.02 -8.22 22.64
CA GLN A 18 -2.14 -9.39 22.74
C GLN A 18 -1.61 -9.58 24.16
N GLU A 19 -1.18 -8.50 24.82
CA GLU A 19 -0.69 -8.51 26.20
C GLU A 19 -1.77 -8.88 27.24
N ASN A 20 -3.05 -8.74 26.87
CA ASN A 20 -4.19 -9.06 27.71
C ASN A 20 -4.91 -10.37 27.27
N ASP A 21 -4.22 -11.24 26.53
CA ASP A 21 -4.73 -12.53 26.03
C ASP A 21 -6.02 -12.45 25.17
N ASP A 22 -6.39 -11.27 24.68
CA ASP A 22 -7.53 -11.06 23.77
C ASP A 22 -7.07 -11.17 22.30
N LEU A 23 -6.57 -12.36 21.95
CA LEU A 23 -6.01 -12.64 20.62
C LEU A 23 -7.04 -12.47 19.51
N SER A 24 -8.33 -12.66 19.82
CA SER A 24 -9.42 -12.48 18.87
C SER A 24 -9.55 -11.02 18.43
N ARG A 25 -9.57 -10.07 19.37
CA ARG A 25 -9.63 -8.64 19.04
C ARG A 25 -8.35 -8.15 18.41
N ALA A 26 -7.20 -8.65 18.86
CA ALA A 26 -5.92 -8.34 18.23
C ALA A 26 -5.93 -8.72 16.74
N TYR A 27 -6.36 -9.95 16.42
CA TYR A 27 -6.44 -10.45 15.05
C TYR A 27 -7.43 -9.67 14.18
N VAL A 28 -8.63 -9.40 14.71
CA VAL A 28 -9.65 -8.63 13.97
C VAL A 28 -9.15 -7.21 13.71
N LEU A 29 -8.57 -6.54 14.70
CA LEU A 29 -8.05 -5.18 14.53
C LEU A 29 -6.87 -5.14 13.54
N ASP A 30 -5.98 -6.12 13.60
CA ASP A 30 -4.88 -6.25 12.64
C ASP A 30 -5.39 -6.40 11.21
N SER A 31 -6.39 -7.25 11.01
CA SER A 31 -7.03 -7.51 9.72
C SER A 31 -7.74 -6.27 9.18
N VAL A 32 -8.52 -5.59 10.02
CA VAL A 32 -9.22 -4.34 9.67
C VAL A 32 -8.22 -3.23 9.37
N GLY A 33 -7.15 -3.09 10.14
CA GLY A 33 -6.09 -2.11 9.88
C GLY A 33 -5.42 -2.32 8.53
N SER A 34 -5.15 -3.58 8.16
CA SER A 34 -4.61 -3.94 6.84
C SER A 34 -5.57 -3.61 5.70
N ALA A 35 -6.87 -3.90 5.87
CA ALA A 35 -7.90 -3.55 4.88
C ALA A 35 -8.07 -2.02 4.74
N ALA A 36 -8.05 -1.30 5.86
CA ALA A 36 -8.22 0.14 5.88
C ALA A 36 -7.11 0.87 5.10
N ILE A 37 -5.84 0.54 5.35
CA ILE A 37 -4.73 1.16 4.62
C ILE A 37 -4.76 0.80 3.13
N ALA A 38 -5.16 -0.43 2.77
CA ALA A 38 -5.30 -0.85 1.37
C ALA A 38 -6.38 -0.04 0.64
N LEU A 39 -7.57 0.11 1.24
CA LEU A 39 -8.67 0.90 0.66
C LEU A 39 -8.31 2.39 0.57
N ALA A 40 -7.76 2.98 1.63
CA ALA A 40 -7.35 4.38 1.64
C ALA A 40 -6.30 4.66 0.55
N SER A 41 -5.37 3.73 0.33
CA SER A 41 -4.34 3.87 -0.70
C SER A 41 -4.91 3.75 -2.12
N SER A 42 -5.88 2.85 -2.32
CA SER A 42 -6.59 2.73 -3.59
C SER A 42 -7.37 4.01 -3.93
N GLU A 43 -8.08 4.58 -2.95
CA GLU A 43 -8.80 5.85 -3.10
C GLU A 43 -7.84 7.00 -3.43
N ALA A 44 -6.72 7.10 -2.69
CA ALA A 44 -5.70 8.12 -2.96
C ALA A 44 -5.09 7.99 -4.36
N LEU A 45 -4.85 6.76 -4.81
CA LEU A 45 -4.37 6.46 -6.16
C LEU A 45 -5.38 6.91 -7.24
N GLY A 46 -6.66 6.57 -7.08
CA GLY A 46 -7.69 6.99 -8.04
C GLY A 46 -7.84 8.51 -8.14
N ARG A 47 -7.67 9.22 -7.02
CA ARG A 47 -7.63 10.69 -7.01
C ARG A 47 -6.40 11.22 -7.75
N MET A 48 -5.21 10.69 -7.46
CA MET A 48 -3.98 11.08 -8.16
C MET A 48 -4.09 10.82 -9.67
N GLU A 49 -4.62 9.67 -10.08
CA GLU A 49 -4.85 9.33 -11.49
C GLU A 49 -5.75 10.36 -12.17
N LYS A 50 -6.88 10.72 -11.54
CA LYS A 50 -7.77 11.77 -12.04
C LYS A 50 -7.07 13.13 -12.15
N ASP A 51 -6.35 13.54 -11.10
CA ASP A 51 -5.64 14.83 -11.07
C ASP A 51 -4.58 14.92 -12.18
N TYR A 52 -3.88 13.83 -12.50
CA TYR A 52 -2.93 13.78 -13.60
C TYR A 52 -3.62 13.71 -14.98
N ALA A 53 -4.73 13.00 -15.10
CA ALA A 53 -5.51 12.95 -16.32
C ALA A 53 -6.05 14.34 -16.71
N GLU A 54 -6.51 15.15 -15.75
CA GLU A 54 -6.93 16.54 -15.97
C GLU A 54 -5.78 17.44 -16.50
N GLN A 55 -4.53 17.04 -16.27
CA GLN A 55 -3.33 17.70 -16.81
C GLN A 55 -2.85 17.11 -18.15
N GLY A 56 -3.61 16.17 -18.74
CA GLY A 56 -3.24 15.47 -19.97
C GLY A 56 -2.08 14.49 -19.80
N LEU A 57 -1.86 13.99 -18.58
CA LEU A 57 -0.84 12.99 -18.27
C LEU A 57 -1.49 11.62 -18.02
N ARG A 58 -0.74 10.55 -18.29
CA ARG A 58 -1.10 9.18 -17.95
C ARG A 58 -0.35 8.75 -16.70
N THR A 59 -0.89 7.78 -15.99
CA THR A 59 -0.24 7.10 -14.86
C THR A 59 0.06 5.64 -15.20
N SER A 60 1.10 5.07 -14.60
CA SER A 60 1.34 3.62 -14.65
C SER A 60 0.57 2.90 -13.55
N ILE A 61 0.54 1.58 -13.60
CA ILE A 61 0.16 0.76 -12.45
C ILE A 61 1.15 1.07 -11.30
N PRO A 62 0.67 1.29 -10.07
CA PRO A 62 1.55 1.51 -8.94
C PRO A 62 2.22 0.18 -8.54
N LEU A 63 3.54 0.21 -8.32
CA LEU A 63 4.36 -0.94 -7.94
C LEU A 63 5.27 -0.55 -6.78
N GLY A 64 5.64 -1.49 -5.91
CA GLY A 64 6.51 -1.17 -4.79
C GLY A 64 7.29 -2.36 -4.22
N PRO A 65 8.38 -2.10 -3.47
CA PRO A 65 9.14 -3.11 -2.75
C PRO A 65 8.27 -3.99 -1.85
N GLY A 66 8.66 -5.25 -1.68
CA GLY A 66 7.94 -6.25 -0.88
C GLY A 66 6.90 -7.07 -1.65
N HIS A 67 6.54 -6.68 -2.88
CA HIS A 67 5.78 -7.53 -3.79
C HIS A 67 6.70 -8.48 -4.56
N SER A 68 6.19 -9.65 -4.97
CA SER A 68 7.00 -10.68 -5.65
C SER A 68 7.62 -10.25 -6.98
N TYR A 69 7.02 -9.26 -7.67
CA TYR A 69 7.58 -8.70 -8.91
C TYR A 69 8.75 -7.74 -8.64
N TRP A 70 8.93 -7.31 -7.38
CA TRP A 70 9.98 -6.38 -6.97
C TRP A 70 11.09 -7.16 -6.24
N LYS A 71 12.24 -7.35 -6.90
CA LYS A 71 13.26 -8.32 -6.46
C LYS A 71 13.93 -8.00 -5.13
N ARG A 72 14.11 -6.71 -4.79
CA ARG A 72 14.92 -6.27 -3.66
C ARG A 72 14.07 -5.46 -2.68
N LEU A 73 13.96 -5.92 -1.44
CA LEU A 73 13.24 -5.18 -0.40
C LEU A 73 14.02 -3.93 0.03
N GLU A 74 15.35 -3.94 -0.10
CA GLU A 74 16.23 -2.82 0.27
C GLU A 74 15.95 -1.56 -0.55
N ASP A 75 15.35 -1.68 -1.74
CA ASP A 75 14.96 -0.53 -2.56
C ASP A 75 13.92 0.35 -1.84
N GLN A 76 13.25 -0.19 -0.80
CA GLN A 76 12.43 0.57 0.15
C GLN A 76 13.20 1.75 0.77
N GLN A 77 14.51 1.60 1.00
CA GLN A 77 15.37 2.66 1.55
C GLN A 77 15.48 3.85 0.59
N VAL A 78 15.47 3.60 -0.73
CA VAL A 78 15.51 4.67 -1.74
C VAL A 78 14.25 5.53 -1.65
N LEU A 79 13.08 4.89 -1.50
CA LEU A 79 11.82 5.59 -1.31
C LEU A 79 11.86 6.46 -0.04
N PHE A 80 12.44 5.95 1.04
CA PHE A 80 12.56 6.68 2.31
C PHE A 80 13.52 7.86 2.21
N GLN A 81 14.67 7.70 1.55
CA GLN A 81 15.61 8.79 1.32
C GLN A 81 14.98 9.96 0.53
N ILE A 82 14.16 9.65 -0.47
CA ILE A 82 13.54 10.66 -1.33
C ILE A 82 12.33 11.31 -0.65
N LEU A 83 11.46 10.51 -0.03
CA LEU A 83 10.17 10.99 0.50
C LEU A 83 10.26 11.49 1.95
N GLN A 84 11.30 11.09 2.70
CA GLN A 84 11.51 11.40 4.11
C GLN A 84 10.23 11.17 4.95
N PRO A 85 9.65 9.95 4.92
CA PRO A 85 8.36 9.66 5.55
C PRO A 85 8.43 9.65 7.09
N GLU A 86 9.60 9.84 7.68
CA GLU A 86 9.78 10.11 9.11
C GLU A 86 8.95 11.32 9.55
N ARG A 87 8.69 12.27 8.65
CA ARG A 87 7.80 13.43 8.89
C ARG A 87 6.34 13.06 9.16
N ILE A 88 5.90 11.87 8.72
CA ILE A 88 4.57 11.30 9.04
C ILE A 88 4.68 10.17 10.06
N GLY A 89 5.83 10.03 10.73
CA GLY A 89 6.08 9.03 11.76
C GLY A 89 6.32 7.62 11.22
N VAL A 90 6.65 7.44 9.94
CA VAL A 90 6.95 6.13 9.36
C VAL A 90 8.48 5.93 9.28
N THR A 91 8.97 4.81 9.79
CA THR A 91 10.39 4.42 9.81
C THR A 91 10.60 3.01 9.27
N LEU A 92 11.83 2.65 8.91
CA LEU A 92 12.22 1.27 8.60
C LEU A 92 12.92 0.61 9.79
N ASN A 93 12.64 -0.67 10.03
CA ASN A 93 13.45 -1.49 10.93
C ASN A 93 14.70 -2.04 10.23
N SER A 94 15.52 -2.82 10.96
CA SER A 94 16.76 -3.43 10.44
C SER A 94 16.54 -4.38 9.25
N SER A 95 15.31 -4.87 9.06
CA SER A 95 14.91 -5.76 7.98
C SER A 95 14.12 -5.04 6.87
N ASN A 96 14.16 -3.71 6.84
CA ASN A 96 13.44 -2.86 5.86
C ASN A 96 11.90 -2.98 5.91
N LEU A 97 11.34 -3.43 7.03
CA LEU A 97 9.89 -3.38 7.25
C LEU A 97 9.48 -2.02 7.79
N MET A 98 8.36 -1.50 7.30
CA MET A 98 7.81 -0.22 7.75
C MET A 98 7.17 -0.35 9.14
N LEU A 99 7.39 0.68 9.96
CA LEU A 99 6.71 0.93 11.22
C LEU A 99 6.07 2.33 11.15
N PRO A 100 4.78 2.51 11.46
CA PRO A 100 3.80 1.49 11.86
C PRO A 100 3.56 0.40 10.79
N LYS A 101 3.16 -0.80 11.21
CA LYS A 101 2.91 -1.96 10.33
C LYS A 101 1.81 -1.69 9.32
N LYS A 102 0.81 -0.86 9.67
CA LYS A 102 -0.28 -0.46 8.77
C LYS A 102 0.15 0.72 7.89
N SER A 103 1.20 0.49 7.12
CA SER A 103 1.77 1.45 6.17
C SER A 103 1.93 0.82 4.79
N VAL A 104 1.87 1.65 3.76
CA VAL A 104 2.13 1.27 2.37
C VAL A 104 3.11 2.25 1.74
N SER A 105 3.89 1.77 0.79
CA SER A 105 4.71 2.62 -0.07
C SER A 105 4.68 2.10 -1.49
N MET A 106 4.44 3.00 -2.45
CA MET A 106 4.37 2.62 -3.87
C MET A 106 4.98 3.69 -4.77
N VAL A 107 5.40 3.24 -5.94
CA VAL A 107 5.90 4.04 -7.06
C VAL A 107 4.88 3.98 -8.18
N MET A 108 4.47 5.14 -8.69
CA MET A 108 3.59 5.29 -9.84
C MET A 108 4.29 6.21 -10.83
N GLY A 109 4.50 5.73 -12.05
CA GLY A 109 5.02 6.53 -13.14
C GLY A 109 3.96 7.50 -13.64
N VAL A 110 4.37 8.69 -14.06
CA VAL A 110 3.49 9.73 -14.61
C VAL A 110 4.16 10.33 -15.83
N GLY A 111 3.45 10.42 -16.94
CA GLY A 111 4.01 10.95 -18.18
C GLY A 111 3.04 10.91 -19.36
N LYS A 112 3.42 11.55 -20.46
CA LYS A 112 2.65 11.52 -21.71
C LYS A 112 2.84 10.20 -22.47
N GLU A 113 4.08 9.72 -22.50
CA GLU A 113 4.50 8.52 -23.22
C GLU A 113 4.87 7.41 -22.23
N LEU A 114 3.86 6.92 -21.51
CA LEU A 114 4.03 5.71 -20.70
C LEU A 114 3.76 4.47 -21.56
N PRO A 115 4.46 3.35 -21.30
CA PRO A 115 4.11 2.07 -21.88
C PRO A 115 2.63 1.75 -21.67
N GLU A 116 1.97 1.25 -22.70
CA GLU A 116 0.60 0.80 -22.59
C GLU A 116 0.50 -0.37 -21.61
N HIS A 117 -0.54 -0.35 -20.81
CA HIS A 117 -0.97 -1.46 -19.97
C HIS A 117 -2.45 -1.67 -20.22
N GLU A 118 -2.90 -2.91 -20.04
CA GLU A 118 -4.31 -3.26 -20.25
C GLU A 118 -5.20 -2.47 -19.28
N GLU A 119 -6.35 -2.00 -19.78
CA GLU A 119 -7.32 -1.31 -18.96
C GLU A 119 -7.78 -2.21 -17.81
N GLY A 120 -7.77 -1.68 -16.58
CA GLY A 120 -8.12 -2.43 -15.38
C GLY A 120 -7.02 -3.36 -14.84
N GLN A 121 -5.82 -3.38 -15.46
CA GLN A 121 -4.68 -4.13 -14.94
C GLN A 121 -4.18 -3.53 -13.61
N LYS A 122 -3.89 -4.38 -12.62
CA LYS A 122 -3.51 -3.99 -11.26
C LYS A 122 -2.17 -4.62 -10.88
N HIS A 123 -1.55 -4.13 -9.80
CA HIS A 123 -0.31 -4.72 -9.28
C HIS A 123 -0.46 -6.22 -8.93
N CYS A 124 -1.68 -6.64 -8.55
CA CYS A 124 -2.01 -8.05 -8.28
C CYS A 124 -1.79 -8.96 -9.49
N ASP A 125 -1.89 -8.46 -10.72
CA ASP A 125 -1.71 -9.26 -11.94
C ASP A 125 -0.25 -9.68 -12.15
N PHE A 126 0.69 -8.98 -11.53
CA PHE A 126 2.12 -9.28 -11.53
C PHE A 126 2.58 -10.03 -10.27
N CYS A 127 1.67 -10.27 -9.33
CA CYS A 127 2.00 -10.90 -8.05
C CYS A 127 1.97 -12.44 -8.16
N ALA A 128 2.91 -13.12 -7.52
CA ALA A 128 2.98 -14.57 -7.46
C ALA A 128 1.78 -15.19 -6.70
N LEU A 129 1.05 -14.39 -5.92
CA LEU A 129 -0.15 -14.80 -5.19
C LEU A 129 -1.46 -14.50 -5.94
N ARG A 130 -1.41 -14.11 -7.22
CA ARG A 130 -2.59 -13.77 -8.04
C ARG A 130 -3.65 -14.87 -7.92
N GLY A 131 -4.90 -14.47 -7.66
CA GLY A 131 -6.05 -15.38 -7.50
C GLY A 131 -6.13 -16.12 -6.15
N ASN A 132 -5.02 -16.21 -5.41
CA ASN A 132 -4.92 -16.98 -4.17
C ASN A 132 -4.75 -16.10 -2.91
N CYS A 133 -4.51 -14.81 -3.08
CA CYS A 133 -4.42 -13.86 -1.96
C CYS A 133 -5.80 -13.44 -1.45
N SER A 134 -6.05 -13.56 -0.14
CA SER A 134 -7.29 -13.09 0.50
C SER A 134 -7.53 -11.58 0.30
N MET A 135 -6.46 -10.78 0.21
CA MET A 135 -6.53 -9.33 0.02
C MET A 135 -6.86 -8.90 -1.41
N SER A 136 -6.70 -9.79 -2.40
CA SER A 136 -6.95 -9.45 -3.82
C SER A 136 -8.39 -9.03 -4.12
N ARG A 137 -9.34 -9.39 -3.24
CA ARG A 137 -10.77 -9.09 -3.36
C ARG A 137 -11.18 -7.81 -2.63
N VAL A 138 -10.41 -7.37 -1.63
CA VAL A 138 -10.73 -6.21 -0.78
C VAL A 138 -10.81 -4.93 -1.62
N VAL A 139 -9.87 -4.73 -2.55
CA VAL A 139 -9.81 -3.54 -3.40
C VAL A 139 -10.76 -3.64 -4.60
N SER A 140 -11.02 -4.85 -5.11
CA SER A 140 -11.90 -5.05 -6.27
C SER A 140 -13.39 -4.96 -5.93
N GLY A 141 -13.80 -5.22 -4.68
CA GLY A 141 -15.20 -5.09 -4.25
C GLY A 141 -15.68 -3.66 -3.98
N TYR A 142 -14.76 -2.70 -3.81
CA TYR A 142 -15.10 -1.30 -3.56
C TYR A 142 -15.35 -0.54 -4.87
N ALA A 143 -14.61 -0.86 -5.93
CA ALA A 143 -14.76 -0.24 -7.26
C ALA A 143 -16.08 -0.59 -7.96
N SER A 144 -16.81 -1.62 -7.51
CA SER A 144 -18.12 -2.01 -8.04
C SER A 144 -19.31 -1.44 -7.26
N LEU A 145 -19.05 -0.57 -6.26
CA LEU A 145 -20.06 0.12 -5.45
C LEU A 145 -20.09 1.64 -5.68
N THR A 146 -19.29 2.14 -6.63
CA THR A 146 -19.23 3.53 -7.11
C THR A 146 -19.56 3.57 -8.59
#